data_AF-A0A9E3XTA2-F1
#
_entry.id   AF-A0A9E3XTA2-F1
#
_cell.length_a   1.000
_cell.length_b   1.000
_cell.length_c   1.000
_cell.angle_alpha   90.00
_cell.angle_beta   90.00
_cell.angle_gamma   90.00
#
_symmetry.space_group_name_H-M   'P 1'
#
loop_
_entity.id
_entity.type
_entity.pdbx_description
1 polymer ?
#
loop_
_entity_poly.entity_id
_entity_poly.type
_entity_poly.pdbx_seq_one_letter_code
_entity_poly.pdbx_strand_id
1 'polypeptide(L)'
;MGLFSKQRGADGSGDELTLAGAWQLLAPQLGAHLEVRGECSILATGTVRGRGWALQIEGRSLGNAFLRELRTGPTRNKAYDEWTSELAVACANPRGLVGVVRSYQDPNDPNRRPGEYDPRRGRMVVSNPPELAGAVLTAELHRVLLDLWRDVDIAIEPAAVRIGEVSKARASRGGFIGGSVLHHGPSMVRPMPERAIAGPPWWIDLACRLADAVDRPAA
;
A
#
# COMPACT_ATOMS: atom_id res chain seq x y z
N MET A 1 36.01 3.84 -20.12
CA MET A 1 35.25 2.69 -20.65
C MET A 1 34.24 2.27 -19.58
N GLY A 2 33.10 2.97 -19.53
CA GLY A 2 32.04 2.71 -18.55
C GLY A 2 31.00 1.78 -19.15
N LEU A 3 30.80 0.62 -18.54
CA LEU A 3 29.74 -0.32 -18.89
C LEU A 3 28.40 0.27 -18.44
N PHE A 4 27.64 0.78 -19.41
CA PHE A 4 26.23 1.10 -19.22
C PHE A 4 25.47 -0.18 -18.90
N SER A 5 24.96 -0.26 -17.67
CA SER A 5 23.96 -1.26 -17.28
C SER A 5 22.73 -1.10 -18.16
N LYS A 6 22.47 -2.13 -18.97
CA LYS A 6 21.37 -2.22 -19.91
C LYS A 6 20.08 -2.41 -19.11
N GLN A 7 19.25 -1.37 -19.03
CA GLN A 7 17.87 -1.42 -18.52
C GLN A 7 17.16 -2.66 -19.07
N ARG A 8 16.85 -3.63 -18.20
CA ARG A 8 15.90 -4.71 -18.52
C ARG A 8 14.48 -4.18 -18.36
N GLY A 9 14.04 -3.38 -19.34
CA GLY A 9 12.63 -3.36 -19.71
C GLY A 9 12.36 -4.63 -20.51
N ALA A 10 11.68 -5.61 -19.91
CA ALA A 10 11.25 -6.81 -20.61
C ALA A 10 9.72 -6.82 -20.68
N ASP A 11 9.25 -6.40 -21.86
CA ASP A 11 7.97 -6.68 -22.52
C ASP A 11 6.66 -6.23 -21.84
N GLY A 12 6.35 -4.95 -22.05
CA GLY A 12 5.02 -4.34 -21.87
C GLY A 12 5.12 -2.81 -21.84
N SER A 13 4.77 -2.13 -22.95
CA SER A 13 4.73 -0.66 -23.14
C SER A 13 5.87 0.17 -22.50
N GLY A 14 6.78 0.72 -23.31
CA GLY A 14 8.00 1.43 -22.91
C GLY A 14 7.90 2.73 -22.09
N ASP A 15 6.92 2.90 -21.21
CA ASP A 15 6.72 4.07 -20.33
C ASP A 15 6.41 3.68 -18.86
N GLU A 16 7.02 2.61 -18.34
CA GLU A 16 6.90 2.24 -16.93
C GLU A 16 8.12 2.72 -16.12
N LEU A 17 7.86 3.58 -15.13
CA LEU A 17 8.89 4.09 -14.22
C LEU A 17 9.37 2.98 -13.29
N THR A 18 10.65 3.00 -12.91
CA THR A 18 11.18 2.17 -11.80
C THR A 18 10.64 2.66 -10.45
N LEU A 19 10.84 1.89 -9.36
CA LEU A 19 10.40 2.30 -8.02
C LEU A 19 10.99 3.67 -7.67
N ALA A 20 12.30 3.77 -7.85
CA ALA A 20 13.04 4.99 -7.63
C ALA A 20 12.55 6.12 -8.56
N GLY A 21 12.31 5.82 -9.84
CA GLY A 21 11.82 6.81 -10.80
C GLY A 21 10.44 7.37 -10.45
N ALA A 22 9.50 6.51 -10.03
CA ALA A 22 8.17 6.94 -9.60
C ALA A 22 8.25 7.79 -8.32
N TRP A 23 9.06 7.36 -7.34
CA TRP A 23 9.23 8.10 -6.09
C TRP A 23 10.01 9.40 -6.24
N GLN A 24 10.95 9.49 -7.17
CA GLN A 24 11.65 10.74 -7.49
C GLN A 24 10.70 11.81 -8.01
N LEU A 25 9.62 11.42 -8.71
CA LEU A 25 8.59 12.34 -9.18
C LEU A 25 7.54 12.67 -8.10
N LEU A 26 7.25 11.72 -7.20
CA LEU A 26 6.23 11.89 -6.15
C LEU A 26 6.73 12.57 -4.89
N ALA A 27 7.96 12.28 -4.46
CA ALA A 27 8.51 12.81 -3.22
C ALA A 27 8.42 14.35 -3.15
N PRO A 28 8.76 15.12 -4.21
CA PRO A 28 8.59 16.57 -4.18
C PRO A 28 7.13 17.02 -4.01
N GLN A 29 6.18 16.33 -4.65
CA GLN A 29 4.75 16.65 -4.57
C GLN A 29 4.18 16.42 -3.17
N LEU A 30 4.79 15.50 -2.42
CA LEU A 30 4.42 15.15 -1.05
C LEU A 30 5.27 15.87 -0.01
N GLY A 31 6.18 16.77 -0.41
CA GLY A 31 7.13 17.42 0.49
C GLY A 31 8.02 16.42 1.23
N ALA A 32 8.40 15.34 0.57
CA ALA A 32 9.12 14.21 1.14
C ALA A 32 10.61 14.22 0.75
N HIS A 33 11.45 13.80 1.69
CA HIS A 33 12.80 13.33 1.43
C HIS A 33 12.77 11.85 1.03
N LEU A 34 13.46 11.52 -0.07
CA LEU A 34 13.57 10.16 -0.59
C LEU A 34 14.99 9.63 -0.44
N GLU A 35 15.11 8.45 0.18
CA GLU A 35 16.32 7.64 0.23
C GLU A 35 16.09 6.39 -0.62
N VAL A 36 16.89 6.23 -1.68
CA VAL A 36 16.87 5.02 -2.53
C VAL A 36 17.94 4.05 -2.02
N ARG A 37 17.50 2.89 -1.54
CA ARG A 37 18.36 1.86 -0.91
C ARG A 37 18.75 0.73 -1.86
N GLY A 38 18.08 0.66 -3.00
CA GLY A 38 18.34 -0.30 -4.06
C GLY A 38 17.27 -0.23 -5.15
N GLU A 39 17.36 -1.11 -6.15
CA GLU A 39 16.41 -1.11 -7.27
C GLU A 39 14.96 -1.41 -6.83
N CYS A 40 14.82 -2.21 -5.77
CA CYS A 40 13.53 -2.60 -5.20
C CYS A 40 13.35 -2.13 -3.75
N SER A 41 14.09 -1.10 -3.30
CA SER A 41 13.97 -0.62 -1.92
C SER A 41 14.10 0.90 -1.81
N ILE A 42 13.14 1.53 -1.14
CA ILE A 42 13.15 2.96 -0.83
C ILE A 42 12.67 3.23 0.59
N LEU A 43 13.11 4.36 1.15
CA LEU A 43 12.50 5.02 2.28
C LEU A 43 12.10 6.44 1.85
N ALA A 44 10.82 6.78 1.98
CA ALA A 44 10.34 8.14 1.85
C ALA A 44 9.92 8.66 3.23
N THR A 45 10.34 9.87 3.58
CA THR A 45 9.98 10.52 4.84
C THR A 45 9.52 11.93 4.55
N GLY A 46 8.51 12.42 5.24
CA GLY A 46 8.00 13.76 4.99
C GLY A 46 7.17 14.29 6.12
N THR A 47 6.56 15.44 5.88
CA THR A 47 5.59 16.03 6.80
C THR A 47 4.33 16.38 6.04
N VAL A 48 3.18 16.00 6.57
CA VAL A 48 1.88 16.31 6.00
C VAL A 48 0.95 16.73 7.14
N ARG A 49 0.20 17.83 6.97
CA ARG A 49 -0.67 18.38 8.04
C ARG A 49 0.06 18.59 9.39
N GLY A 50 1.35 18.94 9.34
CA GLY A 50 2.18 19.10 10.55
C GLY A 50 2.63 17.81 11.23
N ARG A 51 2.36 16.63 10.63
CA ARG A 51 2.72 15.30 11.16
C ARG A 51 3.83 14.68 10.34
N GLY A 52 4.83 14.13 11.02
CA GLY A 52 5.85 13.31 10.39
C GLY A 52 5.26 12.01 9.86
N TRP A 53 5.69 11.59 8.68
CA TRP A 53 5.37 10.28 8.12
C TRP A 53 6.62 9.63 7.53
N ALA A 54 6.63 8.30 7.55
CA ALA A 54 7.67 7.48 6.97
C ALA A 54 7.04 6.32 6.21
N LEU A 55 7.59 6.03 5.04
CA LEU A 55 7.15 4.95 4.18
C LEU A 55 8.36 4.15 3.73
N GLN A 56 8.32 2.86 3.98
CA GLN A 56 9.30 1.92 3.47
C GLN A 56 8.63 1.02 2.42
N ILE A 57 9.28 0.84 1.28
CA ILE A 57 8.87 -0.14 0.28
C ILE A 57 10.03 -1.07 -0.01
N GLU A 58 9.77 -2.37 -0.01
CA GLU A 58 10.72 -3.42 -0.32
C GLU A 58 10.12 -4.42 -1.29
N GLY A 59 10.85 -4.75 -2.35
CA GLY A 59 10.49 -5.76 -3.33
C GLY A 59 11.45 -6.93 -3.30
N ARG A 60 10.90 -8.13 -3.35
CA ARG A 60 11.65 -9.39 -3.50
C ARG A 60 11.05 -10.24 -4.60
N SER A 61 11.90 -10.77 -5.48
CA SER A 61 11.47 -11.75 -6.48
C SER A 61 11.31 -13.13 -5.84
N LEU A 62 10.10 -13.67 -5.92
CA LEU A 62 9.74 -15.02 -5.52
C LEU A 62 9.71 -15.95 -6.74
N GLY A 63 10.76 -16.74 -6.90
CA GLY A 63 10.88 -17.76 -7.94
C GLY A 63 12.32 -18.21 -8.14
N ASN A 64 12.53 -19.44 -8.63
CA ASN A 64 13.87 -19.93 -8.93
C ASN A 64 14.46 -19.17 -10.14
N ALA A 65 15.21 -18.10 -9.88
CA ALA A 65 15.99 -17.38 -10.89
C ALA A 65 16.87 -18.32 -11.72
N PHE A 66 17.45 -19.34 -11.07
CA PHE A 66 18.23 -20.41 -11.70
C PHE A 66 17.43 -21.26 -12.71
N LEU A 67 16.15 -21.53 -12.45
CA LEU A 67 15.29 -22.30 -13.36
C LEU A 67 14.71 -21.44 -14.50
N ARG A 68 14.77 -20.10 -14.41
CA ARG A 68 14.40 -19.20 -15.52
C ARG A 68 15.42 -19.27 -16.66
N GLU A 69 16.70 -19.48 -16.35
CA GLU A 69 17.77 -19.51 -17.36
C GLU A 69 17.94 -20.89 -18.01
N LEU A 70 17.55 -21.97 -17.32
CA LEU A 70 17.84 -23.35 -17.74
C LEU A 70 16.71 -24.07 -18.50
N ARG A 71 15.53 -23.47 -18.71
CA ARG A 71 14.39 -24.16 -19.34
C ARG A 71 13.73 -23.37 -20.46
N THR A 72 13.95 -23.81 -21.70
CA THR A 72 13.27 -23.38 -22.94
C THR A 72 11.96 -24.15 -23.20
N GLY A 73 11.16 -24.42 -22.16
CA GLY A 73 9.93 -25.23 -22.25
C GLY A 73 8.65 -24.43 -21.93
N PRO A 74 7.46 -24.87 -22.41
CA PRO A 74 6.20 -24.13 -22.33
C PRO A 74 5.52 -24.16 -20.94
N THR A 75 6.13 -24.82 -19.95
CA THR A 75 5.66 -24.81 -18.56
C THR A 75 5.95 -23.46 -17.91
N ARG A 76 4.95 -22.57 -17.95
CA ARG A 76 4.91 -21.27 -17.24
C ARG A 76 5.10 -21.47 -15.73
N ASN A 77 6.34 -21.54 -15.26
CA ASN A 77 6.64 -21.30 -13.87
C ASN A 77 6.22 -19.86 -13.56
N LYS A 78 5.18 -19.71 -12.74
CA LYS A 78 4.71 -18.40 -12.31
C LYS A 78 5.74 -17.83 -11.33
N ALA A 79 6.70 -17.06 -11.85
CA ALA A 79 7.53 -16.20 -11.03
C ALA A 79 6.67 -15.03 -10.56
N TYR A 80 6.83 -14.62 -9.29
CA TYR A 80 6.12 -13.48 -8.71
C TYR A 80 7.14 -12.51 -8.13
N ASP A 81 6.80 -11.23 -8.11
CA ASP A 81 7.46 -10.25 -7.28
C ASP A 81 6.53 -9.96 -6.11
N GLU A 82 7.05 -10.11 -4.90
CA GLU A 82 6.36 -9.70 -3.67
C GLU A 82 6.90 -8.35 -3.25
N TRP A 83 5.98 -7.43 -2.96
CA TRP A 83 6.30 -6.11 -2.45
C TRP A 83 5.68 -5.93 -1.07
N THR A 84 6.47 -5.42 -0.14
CA THR A 84 6.04 -5.00 1.18
C THR A 84 6.09 -3.48 1.23
N SER A 85 5.00 -2.86 1.64
CA SER A 85 4.89 -1.43 1.88
C SER A 85 4.49 -1.20 3.33
N GLU A 86 5.27 -0.41 4.07
CA GLU A 86 4.97 -0.04 5.45
C GLU A 86 4.92 1.48 5.57
N LEU A 87 3.74 2.02 5.88
CA LEU A 87 3.52 3.43 6.16
C LEU A 87 3.36 3.61 7.68
N ALA A 88 4.03 4.62 8.23
CA ALA A 88 3.82 5.11 9.58
C ALA A 88 3.55 6.61 9.56
N VAL A 89 2.52 7.06 10.26
CA VAL A 89 2.22 8.48 10.50
C VAL A 89 2.25 8.76 11.99
N ALA A 90 2.98 9.79 12.40
CA ALA A 90 3.13 10.16 13.80
C ALA A 90 1.80 10.67 14.41
N CYS A 91 1.54 10.26 15.64
CA CYS A 91 0.43 10.74 16.47
C CYS A 91 0.92 11.05 17.89
N ALA A 92 0.23 11.95 18.59
CA ALA A 92 0.49 12.26 19.99
C ALA A 92 -0.15 11.24 20.93
N ASN A 93 -1.29 10.66 20.52
CA ASN A 93 -2.02 9.61 21.23
C ASN A 93 -2.18 9.86 22.74
N PRO A 94 -2.80 10.98 23.16
CA PRO A 94 -2.88 11.37 24.58
C PRO A 94 -3.68 10.40 25.44
N ARG A 95 -4.50 9.54 24.81
CA ARG A 95 -5.32 8.52 25.45
C ARG A 95 -4.63 7.17 25.61
N GLY A 96 -3.42 7.01 25.07
CA GLY A 96 -2.69 5.74 25.10
C GLY A 96 -3.40 4.61 24.37
N LEU A 97 -4.13 4.91 23.28
CA LEU A 97 -4.84 3.90 22.49
C LEU A 97 -3.85 2.95 21.84
N VAL A 98 -4.11 1.65 21.93
CA VAL A 98 -3.33 0.62 21.24
C VAL A 98 -4.28 -0.43 20.70
N GLY A 99 -4.03 -0.88 19.47
CA GLY A 99 -4.81 -1.96 18.87
C GLY A 99 -4.76 -1.95 17.35
N VAL A 100 -5.70 -2.65 16.73
CA VAL A 100 -5.78 -2.79 15.28
C VAL A 100 -7.19 -2.47 14.82
N VAL A 101 -7.30 -1.64 13.77
CA VAL A 101 -8.51 -1.48 12.97
C VAL A 101 -8.32 -2.31 11.70
N ARG A 102 -9.22 -3.25 11.44
CA ARG A 102 -9.20 -4.11 10.27
C ARG A 102 -10.38 -3.80 9.37
N SER A 103 -10.13 -3.59 8.08
CA SER A 103 -11.14 -3.64 7.04
C SER A 103 -10.92 -4.91 6.23
N TYR A 104 -11.92 -5.78 6.10
CA TYR A 104 -11.76 -7.05 5.39
C TYR A 104 -13.05 -7.50 4.69
N GLN A 105 -12.91 -8.30 3.65
CA GLN A 105 -14.06 -8.96 3.02
C GLN A 105 -14.43 -10.21 3.81
N ASP A 106 -15.62 -10.22 4.43
CA ASP A 106 -16.19 -11.38 5.08
C ASP A 106 -16.49 -12.47 4.03
N PRO A 107 -15.77 -13.60 4.05
CA PRO A 107 -16.02 -14.68 3.12
C PRO A 107 -17.41 -15.31 3.30
N ASN A 108 -18.05 -15.13 4.46
CA ASN A 108 -19.31 -15.72 4.85
C ASN A 108 -20.51 -14.77 4.79
N ASP A 109 -20.37 -13.54 4.25
CA ASP A 109 -21.50 -12.60 4.15
C ASP A 109 -22.63 -13.22 3.29
N PRO A 110 -23.85 -13.42 3.82
CA PRO A 110 -24.98 -13.95 3.06
C PRO A 110 -25.40 -13.08 1.86
N ASN A 111 -25.03 -11.80 1.86
CA ASN A 111 -25.29 -10.87 0.75
C ASN A 111 -24.22 -10.93 -0.36
N ARG A 112 -23.18 -11.75 -0.17
CA ARG A 112 -22.13 -11.93 -1.17
C ARG A 112 -22.69 -12.63 -2.40
N ARG A 113 -22.61 -11.96 -3.56
CA ARG A 113 -23.01 -12.51 -4.86
C ARG A 113 -21.78 -12.81 -5.72
N PRO A 114 -21.49 -14.09 -6.01
CA PRO A 114 -20.42 -14.44 -6.94
C PRO A 114 -20.65 -13.79 -8.31
N GLY A 115 -19.66 -13.07 -8.83
CA GLY A 115 -19.72 -12.44 -10.16
C GLY A 115 -20.26 -11.00 -10.19
N GLU A 116 -20.93 -10.52 -9.13
CA GLU A 116 -21.24 -9.10 -8.97
C GLU A 116 -20.13 -8.43 -8.14
N TYR A 117 -19.31 -7.57 -8.77
CA TYR A 117 -18.21 -6.88 -8.08
C TYR A 117 -18.68 -5.55 -7.49
N ASP A 118 -18.85 -5.51 -6.17
CA ASP A 118 -19.02 -4.29 -5.38
C ASP A 118 -18.03 -4.36 -4.18
N PRO A 119 -17.05 -3.44 -4.08
CA PRO A 119 -16.04 -3.48 -3.03
C PRO A 119 -16.63 -3.29 -1.61
N ARG A 120 -17.84 -2.72 -1.50
CA ARG A 120 -18.54 -2.51 -0.23
C ARG A 120 -19.30 -3.74 0.23
N ARG A 121 -19.80 -4.56 -0.70
CA ARG A 121 -20.58 -5.75 -0.37
C ARG A 121 -19.67 -6.81 0.24
N GLY A 122 -20.06 -7.35 1.40
CA GLY A 122 -19.22 -8.28 2.14
C GLY A 122 -18.09 -7.63 2.91
N ARG A 123 -17.91 -6.30 2.89
CA ARG A 123 -16.81 -5.68 3.64
C ARG A 123 -17.24 -5.31 5.06
N MET A 124 -16.42 -5.69 6.03
CA MET A 124 -16.57 -5.37 7.43
C MET A 124 -15.41 -4.52 7.91
N VAL A 125 -15.69 -3.59 8.81
CA VAL A 125 -14.67 -2.85 9.56
C VAL A 125 -14.83 -3.20 11.03
N VAL A 126 -13.77 -3.73 11.62
CA VAL A 126 -13.73 -4.18 13.01
C VAL A 126 -12.50 -3.61 13.69
N SER A 127 -12.51 -3.58 15.03
CA SER A 127 -11.32 -3.22 15.80
C SER A 127 -11.04 -4.24 16.90
N ASN A 128 -9.77 -4.32 17.28
CA ASN A 128 -9.31 -5.04 18.46
C ASN A 128 -8.37 -4.12 19.27
N PRO A 129 -8.74 -3.70 20.48
CA PRO A 129 -9.97 -4.10 21.18
C PRO A 129 -11.23 -3.43 20.58
N PRO A 130 -12.45 -3.95 20.81
CA PRO A 130 -13.68 -3.44 20.19
C PRO A 130 -13.99 -1.97 20.51
N GLU A 131 -13.64 -1.51 21.72
CA GLU A 131 -13.81 -0.12 22.15
C GLU A 131 -12.98 0.87 21.33
N LEU A 132 -11.92 0.41 20.67
CA LEU A 132 -11.10 1.24 19.79
C LEU A 132 -11.93 1.83 18.64
N ALA A 133 -12.90 1.10 18.12
CA ALA A 133 -13.79 1.58 17.06
C ALA A 133 -14.52 2.87 17.49
N GLY A 134 -15.07 2.90 18.70
CA GLY A 134 -15.75 4.10 19.24
C GLY A 134 -14.81 5.29 19.41
N ALA A 135 -13.52 5.02 19.63
CA ALA A 135 -12.50 6.04 19.84
C ALA A 135 -11.94 6.65 18.54
N VAL A 136 -11.88 5.90 17.44
CA VAL A 136 -11.18 6.32 16.21
C VAL A 136 -11.99 6.25 14.91
N LEU A 137 -13.06 5.44 14.83
CA LEU A 137 -13.84 5.29 13.60
C LEU A 137 -14.95 6.33 13.51
N THR A 138 -14.62 7.49 12.93
CA THR A 138 -15.65 8.45 12.49
C THR A 138 -16.49 7.87 11.35
N ALA A 139 -17.70 8.39 11.13
CA ALA A 139 -18.55 7.96 10.01
C ALA A 139 -17.85 8.08 8.64
N GLU A 140 -17.04 9.13 8.47
CA GLU A 140 -16.26 9.31 7.25
C GLU A 140 -15.14 8.26 7.12
N LEU A 141 -14.37 8.02 8.18
CA LEU A 141 -13.31 7.00 8.19
C LEU A 141 -13.89 5.61 7.94
N HIS A 142 -15.02 5.28 8.58
CA HIS A 142 -15.72 4.02 8.37
C HIS A 142 -16.13 3.85 6.90
N ARG A 143 -16.69 4.89 6.27
CA ARG A 143 -17.04 4.87 4.84
C ARG A 143 -15.81 4.66 3.95
N VAL A 144 -14.70 5.35 4.21
CA VAL A 144 -13.46 5.17 3.43
C VAL A 144 -12.94 3.74 3.54
N LEU A 145 -12.96 3.16 4.74
CA LEU A 145 -12.51 1.80 4.99
C LEU A 145 -13.41 0.74 4.32
N LEU A 146 -14.71 0.99 4.21
CA LEU A 146 -15.66 0.15 3.47
C LEU A 146 -15.49 0.24 1.94
N ASP A 147 -14.84 1.28 1.44
CA ASP A 147 -14.61 1.48 0.00
C ASP A 147 -13.32 0.83 -0.50
N LEU A 148 -12.52 0.26 0.42
CA LEU A 148 -11.27 -0.41 0.07
C LEU A 148 -11.53 -1.68 -0.74
N TRP A 149 -10.63 -1.95 -1.67
CA TRP A 149 -10.72 -3.12 -2.54
C TRP A 149 -10.10 -4.37 -1.93
N ARG A 150 -9.21 -4.21 -0.96
CA ARG A 150 -8.50 -5.28 -0.27
C ARG A 150 -8.60 -5.12 1.22
N ASP A 151 -8.23 -6.21 1.87
CA ASP A 151 -8.19 -6.27 3.31
C ASP A 151 -6.96 -5.51 3.80
N VAL A 152 -7.13 -4.80 4.89
CA VAL A 152 -6.07 -4.04 5.54
C VAL A 152 -6.18 -4.15 7.04
N ASP A 153 -5.02 -4.29 7.66
CA ASP A 153 -4.80 -4.08 9.08
C ASP A 153 -4.09 -2.75 9.30
N ILE A 154 -4.70 -1.89 10.12
CA ILE A 154 -4.17 -0.60 10.50
C ILE A 154 -3.88 -0.65 12.00
N ALA A 155 -2.60 -0.70 12.35
CA ALA A 155 -2.16 -0.71 13.73
C ALA A 155 -2.15 0.72 14.29
N ILE A 156 -2.67 0.85 15.51
CA ILE A 156 -2.59 2.06 16.32
C ILE A 156 -1.57 1.76 17.42
N GLU A 157 -0.46 2.46 17.36
CA GLU A 157 0.68 2.33 18.27
C GLU A 157 0.75 3.56 19.20
N PRO A 158 1.54 3.51 20.29
CA PRO A 158 1.67 4.64 21.21
C PRO A 158 2.08 5.96 20.56
N ALA A 159 2.81 5.95 19.44
CA ALA A 159 3.32 7.16 18.78
C ALA A 159 3.05 7.20 17.27
N ALA A 160 2.35 6.21 16.71
CA ALA A 160 2.10 6.15 15.27
C ALA A 160 0.81 5.40 14.91
N VAL A 161 0.25 5.76 13.76
CA VAL A 161 -0.67 4.91 13.01
C VAL A 161 0.11 4.23 11.90
N ARG A 162 0.08 2.89 11.86
CA ARG A 162 0.82 2.09 10.91
C ARG A 162 -0.07 1.27 9.99
N ILE A 163 0.33 1.20 8.73
CA ILE A 163 -0.35 0.42 7.71
C ILE A 163 0.70 -0.41 6.99
N GLY A 164 0.57 -1.73 7.08
CA GLY A 164 1.39 -2.68 6.36
C GLY A 164 0.61 -3.34 5.23
N GLU A 165 1.20 -3.40 4.05
CA GLU A 165 0.67 -4.13 2.90
C GLU A 165 1.72 -5.06 2.34
N VAL A 166 1.32 -6.31 2.05
CA VAL A 166 2.10 -7.24 1.24
C VAL A 166 1.32 -7.56 -0.01
N SER A 167 1.94 -7.37 -1.16
CA SER A 167 1.30 -7.57 -2.45
C SER A 167 2.16 -8.46 -3.35
N LYS A 168 1.51 -9.20 -4.25
CA LYS A 168 2.19 -10.15 -5.15
C LYS A 168 1.75 -9.90 -6.59
N ALA A 169 2.70 -9.53 -7.44
CA ALA A 169 2.50 -9.41 -8.88
C ALA A 169 3.20 -10.55 -9.60
N ARG A 170 2.72 -10.95 -10.80
CA ARG A 170 3.50 -11.88 -11.64
C ARG A 170 4.70 -11.14 -12.21
N ALA A 171 5.89 -11.73 -12.08
CA ALA A 171 7.09 -11.20 -12.69
C ALA A 171 6.88 -11.05 -14.21
N SER A 172 7.42 -10.00 -14.82
CA SER A 172 7.34 -9.66 -16.26
C SER A 172 5.97 -9.26 -16.85
N ARG A 173 4.92 -9.08 -16.04
CA ARG A 173 3.75 -8.31 -16.50
C ARG A 173 3.90 -6.88 -16.00
N GLY A 174 4.37 -6.01 -16.89
CA GLY A 174 4.46 -4.57 -16.66
C GLY A 174 3.23 -4.00 -15.94
N GLY A 175 3.48 -3.06 -15.04
CA GLY A 175 2.48 -2.08 -14.64
C GLY A 175 2.67 -1.49 -13.26
N PHE A 176 3.13 -2.28 -12.27
CA PHE A 176 2.99 -1.91 -10.86
C PHE A 176 4.17 -2.35 -10.01
N ILE A 177 4.81 -1.37 -9.38
CA ILE A 177 5.84 -1.56 -8.37
C ILE A 177 5.18 -1.30 -7.02
N GLY A 178 5.35 -2.22 -6.05
CA GLY A 178 4.48 -2.24 -4.87
C GLY A 178 3.21 -3.08 -5.07
N GLY A 179 3.01 -3.67 -6.27
CA GLY A 179 2.14 -4.81 -6.55
C GLY A 179 0.65 -4.77 -6.21
N SER A 180 0.01 -3.61 -6.07
CA SER A 180 -1.43 -3.53 -5.77
C SER A 180 -2.22 -2.73 -6.80
N VAL A 181 -2.84 -3.43 -7.75
CA VAL A 181 -3.94 -2.91 -8.61
C VAL A 181 -5.20 -2.60 -7.77
N LEU A 182 -5.13 -2.74 -6.45
CA LEU A 182 -6.20 -3.31 -5.63
C LEU A 182 -6.65 -2.41 -4.48
N HIS A 183 -6.50 -1.09 -4.60
CA HIS A 183 -7.04 -0.13 -3.62
C HIS A 183 -7.65 1.12 -4.27
N HIS A 184 -7.93 1.07 -5.57
CA HIS A 184 -8.55 2.18 -6.27
C HIS A 184 -10.06 2.18 -5.99
N GLY A 185 -10.64 3.33 -5.65
CA GLY A 185 -12.09 3.47 -5.81
C GLY A 185 -12.49 3.14 -7.26
N PRO A 186 -13.71 2.64 -7.52
CA PRO A 186 -14.13 2.13 -8.83
C PRO A 186 -14.05 3.15 -10.00
N SER A 187 -13.75 4.42 -9.75
CA SER A 187 -13.79 5.51 -10.73
C SER A 187 -12.44 6.09 -11.15
N MET A 188 -11.29 5.66 -10.61
CA MET A 188 -10.02 6.37 -10.85
C MET A 188 -8.88 5.48 -11.35
N VAL A 189 -8.72 5.41 -12.67
CA VAL A 189 -7.40 5.23 -13.28
C VAL A 189 -6.58 6.47 -12.96
N ARG A 190 -5.49 6.33 -12.20
CA ARG A 190 -4.59 7.45 -11.89
C ARG A 190 -3.60 7.69 -13.02
N PRO A 191 -3.11 8.93 -13.21
CA PRO A 191 -2.01 9.21 -14.12
C PRO A 191 -0.68 8.66 -13.57
N MET A 192 0.38 8.74 -14.38
CA MET A 192 1.75 8.67 -13.84
C MET A 192 2.04 9.96 -13.06
N PRO A 193 2.88 9.91 -12.01
CA PRO A 193 3.59 8.74 -11.49
C PRO A 193 2.78 7.88 -10.49
N GLU A 194 1.62 8.34 -10.03
CA GLU A 194 0.85 7.70 -8.96
C GLU A 194 0.43 6.27 -9.30
N ARG A 195 0.07 6.00 -10.57
CA ARG A 195 -0.31 4.65 -10.99
C ARG A 195 0.84 3.63 -10.96
N ALA A 196 2.11 4.08 -10.99
CA ALA A 196 3.26 3.19 -10.98
C ALA A 196 3.51 2.58 -9.59
N ILE A 197 3.02 3.23 -8.53
CA ILE A 197 3.21 2.78 -7.16
C ILE A 197 1.90 2.33 -6.54
N ALA A 198 1.98 1.21 -5.84
CA ALA A 198 0.88 0.71 -5.04
C ALA A 198 1.13 1.01 -3.56
N GLY A 199 0.17 1.71 -2.95
CA GLY A 199 0.10 1.87 -1.49
C GLY A 199 0.51 3.24 -0.92
N PRO A 200 0.99 4.22 -1.71
CA PRO A 200 0.88 5.67 -1.38
C PRO A 200 0.60 6.54 -2.63
N PRO A 201 0.12 7.80 -2.54
CA PRO A 201 -0.05 8.69 -1.38
C PRO A 201 -1.40 8.58 -0.65
N TRP A 202 -2.35 7.79 -1.15
CA TRP A 202 -3.70 7.65 -0.60
C TRP A 202 -3.72 7.14 0.85
N TRP A 203 -2.78 6.27 1.20
CA TRP A 203 -2.65 5.78 2.57
C TRP A 203 -2.17 6.86 3.53
N ILE A 204 -1.40 7.84 3.06
CA ILE A 204 -0.93 8.95 3.89
C ILE A 204 -2.13 9.75 4.40
N ASP A 205 -3.08 10.10 3.52
CA ASP A 205 -4.27 10.83 3.92
C ASP A 205 -5.16 10.04 4.89
N LEU A 206 -5.38 8.75 4.62
CA LEU A 206 -6.13 7.86 5.52
C LEU A 206 -5.46 7.72 6.90
N ALA A 207 -4.15 7.44 6.92
CA ALA A 207 -3.38 7.31 8.16
C ALA A 207 -3.34 8.63 8.95
N CYS A 208 -3.27 9.78 8.27
CA CYS A 208 -3.37 11.09 8.91
C CYS A 208 -4.73 11.33 9.54
N ARG A 209 -5.83 11.00 8.85
CA ARG A 209 -7.18 11.14 9.42
C ARG A 209 -7.39 10.22 10.62
N LEU A 210 -6.82 9.02 10.59
CA LEU A 210 -6.81 8.12 11.73
C LEU A 210 -5.95 8.68 12.88
N ALA A 211 -4.77 9.21 12.59
CA ALA A 211 -3.91 9.88 13.58
C ALA A 211 -4.63 11.09 14.22
N ASP A 212 -5.36 11.87 13.42
CA ASP A 212 -6.19 12.98 13.91
C ASP A 212 -7.30 12.49 14.84
N ALA A 213 -7.89 11.32 14.57
CA ALA A 213 -8.89 10.71 15.45
C ALA A 213 -8.28 10.16 16.75
N VAL A 214 -7.09 9.54 16.66
CA VAL A 214 -6.31 9.06 17.80
C VAL A 214 -5.96 10.22 18.75
N ASP A 215 -5.55 11.35 18.20
CA ASP A 215 -5.11 12.54 18.95
C ASP A 215 -6.23 13.33 19.62
N ARG A 216 -7.50 13.00 19.34
CA ARG A 216 -8.62 13.66 20.00
C ARG A 216 -8.54 13.43 21.51
N PRO A 217 -8.76 14.47 22.34
CA PRO A 217 -8.90 14.29 23.77
C PRO A 217 -10.08 13.38 24.09
N ALA A 218 -10.07 12.76 25.27
CA ALA A 218 -11.27 12.10 25.78
C ALA A 218 -12.38 13.15 25.94
N ALA A 219 -13.57 12.83 25.43
CA ALA A 219 -14.76 13.66 25.60
C ALA A 219 -15.25 13.63 27.06
#